data_AF-A0A497LJ47-F1
#
_entry.id   AF-A0A497LJ47-F1
#
_cell.length_a   1.000
_cell.length_b   1.000
_cell.length_c   1.000
_cell.angle_alpha   90.00
_cell.angle_beta   90.00
_cell.angle_gamma   90.00
#
_symmetry.space_group_name_H-M   'P 1'
#
loop_
_entity.id
_entity.type
_entity.pdbx_description
1 polymer ?
#
loop_
_entity_poly.entity_id
_entity_poly.type
_entity_poly.pdbx_seq_one_letter_code
_entity_poly.pdbx_strand_id
1 'polypeptide(L)'
;MSLLEKTKLLLRRYRIFPKKSLGQNFIVDSSIFNVIADYASLNQADVVLDVGAGLGFLTRFLAGRCKTVLAVELDARLVKVLREQLKNL
;
A
#
# COMPACT_ATOMS: atom_id res chain seq x y z
N MET A 1 3.92 -14.62 -8.90
CA MET A 1 2.74 -14.56 -8.01
C MET A 1 2.00 -13.25 -8.28
N SER A 2 0.71 -13.32 -8.55
CA SER A 2 -0.17 -12.17 -8.74
C SER A 2 -0.33 -11.34 -7.46
N LEU A 3 -0.78 -10.09 -7.60
CA LEU A 3 -1.04 -9.23 -6.45
C LEU A 3 -2.20 -9.77 -5.58
N LEU A 4 -3.20 -10.42 -6.19
CA LEU A 4 -4.27 -11.12 -5.48
C LEU A 4 -3.73 -12.24 -4.58
N GLU A 5 -2.86 -13.10 -5.13
CA GLU A 5 -2.23 -14.18 -4.36
C GLU A 5 -1.36 -13.61 -3.23
N LYS A 6 -0.58 -12.54 -3.49
CA LYS A 6 0.21 -11.84 -2.47
C LYS A 6 -0.67 -11.29 -1.34
N THR A 7 -1.78 -10.67 -1.70
CA THR A 7 -2.77 -10.13 -0.77
C THR A 7 -3.30 -11.24 0.14
N LYS A 8 -3.79 -12.34 -0.46
CA LYS A 8 -4.31 -13.50 0.29
C LYS A 8 -3.24 -14.11 1.20
N LEU A 9 -2.01 -14.24 0.71
CA LEU A 9 -0.87 -14.75 1.49
C LEU A 9 -0.60 -13.88 2.72
N LEU A 10 -0.48 -12.57 2.56
CA LEU A 10 -0.19 -11.65 3.66
C LEU A 10 -1.33 -11.62 4.68
N LEU A 11 -2.58 -11.53 4.24
CA LEU A 11 -3.74 -11.56 5.14
C LEU A 11 -3.77 -12.85 5.97
N ARG A 12 -3.51 -14.01 5.35
CA ARG A 12 -3.41 -15.30 6.07
C ARG A 12 -2.22 -15.33 7.04
N ARG A 13 -1.02 -14.95 6.58
CA ARG A 13 0.21 -14.97 7.39
C ARG A 13 0.08 -14.13 8.66
N TYR A 14 -0.53 -12.95 8.54
CA TYR A 14 -0.71 -12.03 9.66
C TYR A 14 -2.05 -12.20 10.39
N ARG A 15 -2.86 -13.20 10.00
CA ARG A 15 -4.21 -13.48 10.54
C ARG A 15 -5.10 -12.23 10.56
N ILE A 16 -5.05 -11.45 9.48
CA ILE A 16 -5.84 -10.23 9.30
C ILE A 16 -7.09 -10.57 8.50
N PHE A 17 -8.24 -10.28 9.12
CA PHE A 17 -9.53 -10.28 8.45
C PHE A 17 -9.91 -8.82 8.14
N PRO A 18 -10.16 -8.46 6.87
CA PRO A 18 -10.56 -7.12 6.49
C PRO A 18 -11.83 -6.68 7.22
N LYS A 19 -11.82 -5.48 7.80
CA LYS A 19 -12.95 -4.91 8.53
C LYS A 19 -13.76 -4.00 7.61
N LYS A 20 -15.03 -4.36 7.39
CA LYS A 20 -15.98 -3.51 6.64
C LYS A 20 -16.19 -2.14 7.29
N SER A 21 -16.21 -2.08 8.63
CA SER A 21 -16.36 -0.81 9.37
C SER A 21 -15.21 0.16 9.17
N LEU A 22 -14.04 -0.33 8.74
CA LEU A 22 -12.87 0.50 8.40
C LEU A 22 -12.73 0.70 6.88
N GLY A 23 -13.70 0.24 6.07
CA GLY A 23 -13.64 0.36 4.61
C GLY A 23 -12.49 -0.41 3.95
N GLN A 24 -11.90 -1.40 4.62
CA GLN A 24 -10.70 -2.09 4.14
C GLN A 24 -10.96 -2.90 2.86
N ASN A 25 -10.55 -2.34 1.72
CA ASN A 25 -10.49 -2.97 0.42
C ASN A 25 -9.05 -2.87 -0.09
N PHE A 26 -8.51 -3.96 -0.65
CA PHE A 26 -7.12 -4.01 -1.10
C PHE A 26 -7.07 -4.06 -2.62
N ILE A 27 -6.23 -3.22 -3.22
CA ILE A 27 -5.97 -3.25 -4.66
C ILE A 27 -5.25 -4.56 -5.00
N VAL A 28 -5.81 -5.32 -5.94
CA VAL A 28 -5.30 -6.62 -6.39
C VAL A 28 -4.92 -6.66 -7.87
N ASP A 29 -5.02 -5.51 -8.55
CA ASP A 29 -4.51 -5.28 -9.88
C ASP A 29 -3.46 -4.17 -9.83
N SER A 30 -2.21 -4.48 -10.17
CA SER A 30 -1.11 -3.51 -10.14
C SER A 30 -1.12 -2.53 -11.31
N SER A 31 -1.89 -2.79 -12.37
CA SER A 31 -1.98 -1.90 -13.53
C SER A 31 -2.48 -0.50 -13.15
N ILE A 32 -3.36 -0.43 -12.14
CA ILE A 32 -3.96 0.81 -11.67
C ILE A 32 -2.95 1.74 -10.99
N PHE A 33 -1.80 1.25 -10.54
CA PHE A 33 -0.81 2.08 -9.84
C PHE A 33 -0.23 3.18 -10.74
N ASN A 34 0.07 2.86 -12.00
CA ASN A 34 0.51 3.86 -12.98
C ASN A 34 -0.61 4.88 -13.25
N VAL A 35 -1.84 4.40 -13.44
CA VAL A 35 -3.00 5.27 -13.65
C VAL A 35 -3.17 6.27 -12.50
N ILE A 36 -3.04 5.81 -11.25
CA ILE A 36 -3.12 6.68 -10.06
C ILE A 36 -2.00 7.74 -10.08
N ALA A 37 -0.75 7.32 -10.28
CA ALA A 37 0.37 8.25 -10.24
C ALA A 37 0.38 9.25 -11.41
N ASP A 38 -0.02 8.81 -12.60
CA ASP A 38 -0.12 9.67 -13.78
C ASP A 38 -1.27 10.67 -13.62
N TYR A 39 -2.43 10.23 -13.12
CA TYR A 39 -3.57 11.13 -12.87
C TYR A 39 -3.25 12.19 -11.82
N ALA A 40 -2.49 11.82 -10.78
CA ALA A 40 -1.99 12.75 -9.78
C ALA A 40 -0.78 13.59 -10.24
N SER A 41 -0.32 13.42 -11.50
CA SER A 41 0.84 14.12 -12.07
C SER A 41 2.12 14.02 -11.23
N LEU A 42 2.31 12.87 -10.58
CA LEU A 42 3.39 12.69 -9.62
C LEU A 42 4.76 12.58 -10.29
N ASN A 43 5.73 13.28 -9.71
CA ASN A 43 7.13 13.33 -10.12
C ASN A 43 8.08 13.15 -8.92
N GLN A 44 9.39 13.08 -9.20
CA GLN A 44 10.42 12.78 -8.19
C GLN A 44 10.67 13.90 -7.17
N ALA A 45 10.10 15.09 -7.34
CA ALA A 45 10.19 16.17 -6.35
C ALA A 45 9.07 16.11 -5.30
N ASP A 46 8.00 15.35 -5.56
CA ASP A 46 6.79 15.38 -4.75
C ASP A 46 6.93 14.65 -3.41
N VAL A 47 6.22 15.17 -2.41
CA VAL A 47 6.00 14.52 -1.12
C VAL A 47 4.54 14.09 -1.05
N VAL A 48 4.30 12.78 -0.93
CA VAL A 48 2.97 12.20 -1.00
C VAL A 48 2.52 11.69 0.37
N LEU A 49 1.27 11.96 0.74
CA LEU A 49 0.61 11.36 1.89
C LEU A 49 -0.30 10.21 1.43
N ASP A 50 0.05 8.98 1.79
CA ASP A 50 -0.73 7.77 1.50
C ASP A 50 -1.59 7.41 2.73
N VAL A 51 -2.88 7.77 2.67
CA VAL A 51 -3.85 7.54 3.75
C VAL A 51 -4.52 6.18 3.55
N GLY A 52 -4.43 5.31 4.57
CA GLY A 52 -4.93 3.94 4.47
C GLY A 52 -3.99 3.05 3.66
N ALA A 53 -2.68 3.18 3.92
CA ALA A 53 -1.61 2.49 3.18
C ALA A 53 -1.79 0.96 3.11
N GLY A 54 -2.56 0.37 4.02
CA GLY A 54 -3.01 -1.01 3.90
C GLY A 54 -1.87 -2.01 3.98
N LEU A 55 -1.67 -2.79 2.90
CA LEU A 55 -0.55 -3.74 2.79
C LEU A 55 0.73 -3.11 2.21
N GLY A 56 0.69 -1.83 1.83
CA GLY A 56 1.86 -1.06 1.38
C GLY A 56 2.22 -1.25 -0.09
N PHE A 57 1.33 -1.82 -0.90
CA PHE A 57 1.61 -2.05 -2.32
C PHE A 57 1.69 -0.75 -3.11
N LEU A 58 0.70 0.14 -2.96
CA LEU A 58 0.74 1.46 -3.57
C LEU A 58 1.85 2.31 -2.96
N THR A 59 2.00 2.30 -1.62
CA THR A 59 3.08 3.01 -0.92
C THR A 59 4.47 2.68 -1.47
N ARG A 60 4.78 1.40 -1.66
CA ARG A 60 6.06 0.93 -2.24
C ARG A 60 6.24 1.42 -3.68
N PHE A 61 5.18 1.38 -4.47
CA PHE A 61 5.20 1.87 -5.84
C PHE A 61 5.49 3.38 -5.89
N LEU A 62 4.79 4.16 -5.07
CA LEU A 62 4.99 5.61 -4.96
C LEU A 62 6.37 5.98 -4.44
N ALA A 63 6.93 5.20 -3.51
CA ALA A 63 8.28 5.43 -2.99
C ALA A 63 9.38 5.35 -4.06
N GLY A 64 9.16 4.62 -5.15
CA GLY A 64 10.07 4.59 -6.30
C GLY A 64 9.86 5.73 -7.31
N ARG A 65 8.82 6.55 -7.14
CA ARG A 65 8.42 7.58 -8.11
C ARG A 65 8.44 9.00 -7.55
N CYS A 66 8.30 9.15 -6.24
CA CYS A 66 8.25 10.43 -5.54
C CYS A 66 9.47 10.62 -4.62
N LYS A 67 9.71 11.85 -4.18
CA LYS A 67 10.80 12.16 -3.24
C LYS A 67 10.61 11.47 -1.90
N THR A 68 9.38 11.50 -1.39
CA THR A 68 9.04 10.98 -0.07
C THR A 68 7.58 10.56 -0.04
N VAL A 69 7.29 9.45 0.63
CA VAL A 69 5.92 8.98 0.87
C VAL A 69 5.72 8.84 2.38
N LEU A 70 4.75 9.56 2.92
CA LEU A 70 4.29 9.42 4.30
C LEU A 70 3.08 8.49 4.30
N ALA A 71 3.23 7.30 4.87
CA ALA A 71 2.15 6.34 4.99
C ALA A 71 1.44 6.47 6.35
N VAL A 72 0.11 6.60 6.33
CA VAL A 72 -0.73 6.63 7.53
C VAL A 72 -1.68 5.44 7.51
N GLU A 73 -1.70 4.67 8.59
CA GLU A 73 -2.58 3.50 8.74
C GLU A 73 -3.13 3.44 10.16
N LEU A 74 -4.45 3.27 10.27
CA LEU A 74 -5.16 3.23 11.55
C LEU A 74 -5.10 1.83 12.18
N ASP A 75 -5.13 0.78 11.37
CA ASP A 75 -5.11 -0.60 11.87
C ASP A 75 -3.68 -1.03 12.21
N ALA A 76 -3.38 -1.08 13.51
CA ALA A 76 -2.08 -1.50 14.03
C ALA A 76 -1.60 -2.87 13.50
N ARG A 77 -2.51 -3.76 13.10
CA ARG A 77 -2.17 -5.05 12.48
C ARG A 77 -1.57 -4.85 11.10
N LEU A 78 -2.13 -3.94 10.30
CA LEU A 78 -1.61 -3.56 8.98
C LEU A 78 -0.31 -2.77 9.10
N VAL A 79 -0.15 -1.92 10.13
CA VAL A 79 1.13 -1.25 10.43
C VAL A 79 2.28 -2.25 10.58
N LYS A 80 2.06 -3.40 11.24
CA LYS A 80 3.06 -4.46 11.33
C LYS A 80 3.45 -5.01 9.95
N VAL A 81 2.46 -5.22 9.08
CA VAL A 81 2.70 -5.69 7.71
C VAL A 81 3.44 -4.64 6.88
N LEU A 82 3.06 -3.36 6.99
CA LEU A 82 3.71 -2.24 6.32
C LEU A 82 5.19 -2.16 6.67
N ARG A 83 5.53 -2.15 7.97
CA ARG A 83 6.92 -2.11 8.43
C ARG A 83 7.77 -3.24 7.86
N GLU A 84 7.22 -4.45 7.81
CA GLU A 84 7.88 -5.62 7.22
C GLU A 84 7.99 -5.52 5.69
N GLN A 85 6.91 -5.13 5.01
CA GLN A 85 6.89 -5.02 3.54
C GLN A 85 7.77 -3.88 3.03
N LEU A 86 8.03 -2.84 3.81
CA LEU A 86 8.77 -1.64 3.40
C LEU A 86 10.16 -1.53 4.04
N LYS A 87 10.59 -2.51 4.84
CA LYS A 87 11.86 -2.47 5.60
C LYS A 87 13.12 -2.16 4.79
N ASN A 88 13.14 -2.57 3.52
CA ASN A 88 14.31 -2.44 2.62
C ASN A 88 14.03 -1.50 1.44
N LEU A 89 13.18 -0.50 1.62
CA LEU A 89 13.15 0.67 0.75
C LEU A 89 14.18 1.68 1.26
#